data_AF-A0A7H8T9Z6-F1
#
_entry.id   AF-A0A7H8T9Z6-F1
#
_cell.length_a   1.000
_cell.length_b   1.000
_cell.length_c   1.000
_cell.angle_alpha   90.00
_cell.angle_beta   90.00
_cell.angle_gamma   90.00
#
_symmetry.space_group_name_H-M   'P 1'
#
loop_
_entity.id
_entity.type
_entity.pdbx_description
1 polymer ?
#
loop_
_entity_poly.entity_id
_entity_poly.type
_entity_poly.pdbx_seq_one_letter_code
_entity_poly.pdbx_strand_id
1 'polypeptide(L)'
;MNEPYPPLAQTLARIDELCRLLRKSREDELDAKRLSLATGLTRTDVELLLAGGSVGPVEPEPMVRERVRFLFEHYSRGDLNQVPTLATVIQQTPTWTKKLVLGQAKPNIFVGAALCKHYDVDSDFLTDFPDDALKRELKKILFDLELEADPSKTLAELGVRHVSRRTPFGDPDFNALAKMVADIVKDELRPVTDRLERLELPEGDR
;
A
#
# COMPACT_ATOMS: atom_id res chain seq x y z
N MET A 1 15.43 3.30 -16.57
CA MET A 1 14.96 2.21 -17.46
C MET A 1 14.28 1.20 -16.56
N ASN A 2 12.95 1.08 -16.61
CA ASN A 2 12.22 0.05 -15.85
C ASN A 2 12.52 -1.29 -16.51
N GLU A 3 13.38 -2.08 -15.88
CA GLU A 3 13.54 -3.49 -16.23
C GLU A 3 12.15 -4.15 -16.09
N PRO A 4 11.68 -4.89 -17.11
CA PRO A 4 10.40 -5.57 -16.99
C PRO A 4 10.47 -6.49 -15.78
N TYR A 5 9.60 -6.22 -14.80
CA TYR A 5 9.65 -6.88 -13.51
C TYR A 5 9.62 -8.40 -13.66
N PRO A 6 10.33 -9.13 -12.78
CA PRO A 6 10.30 -10.57 -12.79
C PRO A 6 8.83 -11.04 -12.68
N PRO A 7 8.44 -12.10 -13.41
CA PRO A 7 7.11 -12.70 -13.33
C PRO A 7 6.66 -12.88 -11.87
N LEU A 8 5.35 -12.78 -11.63
CA LEU A 8 4.76 -12.93 -10.28
C LEU A 8 5.27 -14.19 -9.56
N ALA A 9 5.38 -15.31 -10.29
CA ALA A 9 5.94 -16.56 -9.80
C ALA A 9 7.38 -16.45 -9.26
N GLN A 10 8.24 -15.66 -9.91
CA GLN A 10 9.61 -15.44 -9.44
C GLN A 10 9.64 -14.59 -8.17
N THR A 11 8.76 -13.57 -8.09
CA THR A 11 8.62 -12.74 -6.89
C THR A 11 8.17 -13.59 -5.69
N LEU A 12 7.17 -14.45 -5.88
CA LEU A 12 6.68 -15.36 -4.84
C LEU A 12 7.77 -16.36 -4.40
N ALA A 13 8.49 -16.96 -5.35
CA ALA A 13 9.58 -17.88 -5.03
C ALA A 13 10.70 -17.20 -4.21
N ARG A 14 10.99 -15.93 -4.50
CA ARG A 14 11.97 -15.14 -3.74
C ARG A 14 11.50 -14.83 -2.32
N ILE A 15 10.23 -14.46 -2.14
CA ILE A 15 9.62 -14.27 -0.82
C ILE A 15 9.68 -15.56 -0.02
N ASP A 16 9.36 -16.71 -0.63
CA ASP A 16 9.41 -18.02 0.04
C ASP A 16 10.80 -18.38 0.54
N GLU A 17 11.84 -18.03 -0.22
CA GLU A 17 13.23 -18.24 0.18
C GLU A 17 13.61 -17.34 1.37
N LEU A 18 13.23 -16.06 1.34
CA LEU A 18 13.52 -15.12 2.42
C LEU A 18 12.76 -15.47 3.70
N CYS A 19 11.50 -15.89 3.61
CA CYS A 19 10.75 -16.39 4.76
C CYS A 19 11.43 -17.60 5.39
N ARG A 20 11.95 -18.54 4.58
CA ARG A 20 12.72 -19.70 5.08
C ARG A 20 14.03 -19.26 5.75
N LEU A 21 14.77 -18.33 5.15
CA LEU A 21 16.02 -17.80 5.69
C LEU A 21 15.81 -17.10 7.05
N LEU A 22 14.77 -16.26 7.13
CA LEU A 22 14.44 -15.46 8.31
C LEU A 22 13.60 -16.21 9.36
N ARG A 23 13.20 -17.46 9.09
CA ARG A 23 12.29 -18.27 9.91
C ARG A 23 10.94 -17.58 10.18
N LYS A 24 10.42 -16.88 9.17
CA LYS A 24 9.12 -16.21 9.20
C LYS A 24 8.03 -17.09 8.58
N SER A 25 6.80 -16.88 9.03
CA SER A 25 5.63 -17.51 8.44
C SER A 25 5.31 -16.89 7.08
N ARG A 26 5.27 -17.72 6.04
CA ARG A 26 4.81 -17.30 4.71
C ARG A 26 3.37 -16.80 4.75
N GLU A 27 2.52 -17.44 5.55
CA GLU A 27 1.10 -17.09 5.65
C GLU A 27 0.89 -15.71 6.27
N ASP A 28 1.75 -15.33 7.22
CA ASP A 28 1.68 -14.01 7.85
C ASP A 28 2.16 -12.91 6.88
N GLU A 29 3.23 -13.18 6.12
CA GLU A 29 3.76 -12.22 5.15
C GLU A 29 2.83 -12.07 3.93
N LEU A 30 2.22 -13.17 3.48
CA LEU A 30 1.31 -13.21 2.33
C LEU A 30 -0.16 -13.31 2.76
N ASP A 31 -0.54 -12.65 3.84
CA ASP A 31 -1.92 -12.64 4.33
C ASP A 31 -2.88 -12.10 3.26
N ALA A 32 -3.76 -12.98 2.77
CA ALA A 32 -4.65 -12.68 1.66
C ALA A 32 -5.68 -11.59 2.00
N LYS A 33 -6.05 -11.44 3.28
CA LYS A 33 -6.98 -10.41 3.72
C LYS A 33 -6.29 -9.04 3.66
N ARG A 34 -5.07 -8.91 4.19
CA ARG A 34 -4.25 -7.70 4.12
C ARG A 34 -3.98 -7.29 2.69
N LEU A 35 -3.60 -8.24 1.85
CA LEU A 35 -3.35 -7.99 0.42
C LEU A 35 -4.62 -7.60 -0.34
N SER A 36 -5.77 -8.20 -0.03
CA SER A 36 -7.07 -7.77 -0.58
C SER A 36 -7.35 -6.30 -0.26
N LEU A 37 -7.06 -5.87 0.97
CA LEU A 37 -7.23 -4.47 1.36
C LEU A 37 -6.28 -3.52 0.64
N ALA A 38 -5.01 -3.90 0.53
CA ALA A 38 -3.98 -3.07 -0.10
C ALA A 38 -4.12 -2.99 -1.63
N THR A 39 -4.76 -3.98 -2.27
CA THR A 39 -4.91 -4.05 -3.74
C THR A 39 -6.30 -3.65 -4.23
N GLY A 40 -7.32 -3.65 -3.36
CA GLY A 40 -8.71 -3.50 -3.75
C GLY A 40 -9.26 -4.69 -4.53
N LEU A 41 -8.56 -5.83 -4.54
CA LEU A 41 -9.01 -7.08 -5.14
C LEU A 41 -9.85 -7.88 -4.15
N THR A 42 -10.68 -8.79 -4.66
CA THR A 42 -11.37 -9.74 -3.78
C THR A 42 -10.34 -10.69 -3.15
N ARG A 43 -10.64 -11.18 -1.94
CA ARG A 43 -9.79 -12.17 -1.28
C ARG A 43 -9.56 -13.41 -2.15
N THR A 44 -10.59 -13.86 -2.87
CA THR A 44 -10.51 -15.02 -3.77
C THR A 44 -9.58 -14.77 -4.95
N ASP A 45 -9.60 -13.58 -5.55
CA ASP A 45 -8.66 -13.23 -6.62
C ASP A 45 -7.22 -13.19 -6.11
N VAL A 46 -7.00 -12.64 -4.90
CA VAL A 46 -5.68 -12.62 -4.26
C VAL A 46 -5.19 -14.05 -4.01
N GLU A 47 -6.01 -14.91 -3.41
CA GLU A 47 -5.67 -16.32 -3.15
C GLU A 47 -5.33 -17.06 -4.45
N LEU A 48 -6.11 -16.84 -5.52
CA LEU A 48 -5.86 -17.41 -6.84
C LEU A 48 -4.51 -16.97 -7.41
N LEU A 49 -4.21 -15.67 -7.36
CA LEU A 49 -2.95 -15.11 -7.87
C LEU A 49 -1.75 -15.57 -7.04
N LEU A 50 -1.88 -15.65 -5.71
CA LEU A 50 -0.84 -16.18 -4.82
C LEU A 50 -0.56 -17.67 -5.06
N ALA A 51 -1.54 -18.42 -5.57
CA ALA A 51 -1.38 -19.80 -6.00
C ALA A 51 -0.81 -19.94 -7.42
N GLY A 52 -0.50 -18.83 -8.10
CA GLY A 52 0.01 -18.81 -9.48
C GLY A 52 -1.07 -18.94 -10.56
N GLY A 53 -2.35 -18.75 -10.18
CA GLY A 53 -3.45 -18.64 -11.12
C GLY A 53 -3.48 -17.30 -11.86
N SER A 54 -4.54 -17.07 -12.63
CA SER A 54 -4.78 -15.79 -13.32
C SER A 54 -6.24 -15.38 -13.14
N VAL A 55 -6.47 -14.08 -12.98
CA VAL A 55 -7.82 -13.51 -13.00
C VAL A 55 -8.25 -13.38 -14.46
N GLY A 56 -9.53 -13.64 -14.74
CA GLY A 56 -10.09 -13.51 -16.09
C GLY A 56 -9.97 -12.07 -16.64
N PRO A 57 -10.28 -11.87 -17.94
CA PRO A 57 -10.23 -10.54 -18.53
C PRO A 57 -11.13 -9.56 -17.77
N VAL A 58 -10.55 -8.42 -17.36
CA VAL A 58 -11.24 -7.39 -16.59
C VAL A 58 -11.43 -6.16 -17.45
N GLU A 59 -12.67 -5.69 -17.54
CA GLU A 59 -12.99 -4.40 -18.18
C GLU A 59 -12.51 -3.23 -17.29
N PRO A 60 -11.70 -2.29 -17.80
CA PRO A 60 -11.08 -1.25 -16.97
C PRO A 60 -12.08 -0.36 -16.24
N GLU A 61 -13.20 -0.02 -16.88
CA GLU A 61 -14.16 0.91 -16.30
C GLU A 61 -14.95 0.32 -15.11
N PRO A 62 -15.55 -0.89 -15.21
CA PRO A 62 -16.10 -1.59 -14.05
C PRO A 62 -15.09 -1.72 -12.91
N MET A 63 -13.85 -2.13 -13.20
CA MET A 63 -12.80 -2.26 -12.19
C MET A 63 -12.56 -0.96 -11.41
N VAL A 64 -12.39 0.16 -12.11
CA VAL A 64 -12.19 1.47 -11.48
C VAL A 64 -13.39 1.83 -10.58
N ARG A 65 -14.62 1.62 -11.06
CA ARG A 65 -15.84 1.90 -10.29
C ARG A 65 -15.92 1.05 -9.02
N GLU A 66 -15.60 -0.23 -9.13
CA GLU A 66 -15.59 -1.16 -8.00
C GLU A 66 -14.52 -0.79 -6.98
N ARG A 67 -13.33 -0.37 -7.42
CA ARG A 67 -12.28 0.10 -6.52
C ARG A 67 -12.62 1.41 -5.82
N VAL A 68 -13.29 2.35 -6.48
CA VAL A 68 -13.80 3.55 -5.81
C VAL A 68 -14.84 3.19 -4.76
N ARG A 69 -15.77 2.30 -5.09
CA ARG A 69 -16.76 1.79 -4.13
C ARG A 69 -16.06 1.11 -2.95
N PHE A 70 -15.07 0.26 -3.23
CA PHE A 70 -14.25 -0.42 -2.23
C PHE A 70 -13.58 0.58 -1.27
N LEU A 71 -12.95 1.65 -1.76
CA LEU A 71 -12.34 2.67 -0.91
C LEU A 71 -13.37 3.31 0.02
N PHE A 72 -14.55 3.64 -0.49
CA PHE A 72 -15.61 4.24 0.32
C PHE A 72 -16.18 3.25 1.36
N GLU A 73 -16.43 2.01 0.96
CA GLU A 73 -16.93 0.97 1.86
C GLU A 73 -15.91 0.62 2.95
N HIS A 74 -14.62 0.59 2.62
CA HIS A 74 -13.59 0.17 3.56
C HIS A 74 -13.17 1.30 4.51
N TYR A 75 -12.86 2.48 3.97
CA TYR A 75 -12.34 3.60 4.77
C TYR A 75 -13.45 4.48 5.36
N SER A 76 -14.58 4.61 4.67
CA SER A 76 -15.74 5.38 5.16
C SER A 76 -16.87 4.49 5.70
N ARG A 77 -16.66 3.16 5.79
CA ARG A 77 -17.68 2.18 6.25
C ARG A 77 -18.99 2.22 5.45
N GLY A 78 -18.96 2.76 4.23
CA GLY A 78 -20.17 3.02 3.45
C GLY A 78 -21.09 4.10 4.03
N ASP A 79 -20.61 4.91 4.99
CA ASP A 79 -21.40 5.96 5.63
C ASP A 79 -21.67 7.11 4.66
N LEU A 80 -22.89 7.16 4.12
CA LEU A 80 -23.33 8.21 3.19
C LEU A 80 -23.30 9.61 3.79
N ASN A 81 -23.20 9.76 5.11
CA ASN A 81 -23.01 11.07 5.75
C ASN A 81 -21.61 11.67 5.48
N GLN A 82 -20.65 10.85 5.04
CA GLN A 82 -19.32 11.33 4.62
C GLN A 82 -19.31 11.92 3.21
N VAL A 83 -20.37 11.72 2.42
CA VAL A 83 -20.43 12.19 1.02
C VAL A 83 -20.22 13.70 0.87
N PRO A 84 -20.80 14.59 1.69
CA PRO A 84 -20.54 16.03 1.58
C PRO A 84 -19.06 16.40 1.81
N THR A 85 -18.41 15.74 2.78
CA THR A 85 -16.97 15.93 3.06
C THR A 85 -16.15 15.46 1.86
N LEU A 86 -16.40 14.25 1.37
CA LEU A 86 -15.71 13.70 0.21
C LEU A 86 -15.91 14.56 -1.05
N ALA A 87 -17.13 15.04 -1.26
CA ALA A 87 -17.47 15.93 -2.38
C ALA A 87 -16.64 17.22 -2.36
N THR A 88 -16.39 17.76 -1.17
CA THR A 88 -15.51 18.94 -0.99
C THR A 88 -14.06 18.60 -1.35
N VAL A 89 -13.56 17.43 -0.91
CA VAL A 89 -12.18 16.98 -1.19
C VAL A 89 -11.94 16.81 -2.69
N ILE A 90 -12.87 16.17 -3.41
CA ILE A 90 -12.74 15.91 -4.84
C ILE A 90 -13.26 17.06 -5.72
N GLN A 91 -13.73 18.16 -5.11
CA GLN A 91 -14.28 19.34 -5.76
C GLN A 91 -15.44 19.02 -6.72
N GLN A 92 -16.40 18.21 -6.25
CA GLN A 92 -17.59 17.82 -7.01
C GLN A 92 -18.87 18.07 -6.21
N THR A 93 -20.02 17.91 -6.85
CA THR A 93 -21.31 18.02 -6.14
C THR A 93 -21.57 16.79 -5.25
N PRO A 94 -22.27 16.92 -4.11
CA PRO A 94 -22.63 15.79 -3.28
C PRO A 94 -23.48 14.75 -4.02
N THR A 95 -24.37 15.19 -4.92
CA THR A 95 -25.20 14.29 -5.73
C THR A 95 -24.36 13.44 -6.69
N TRP A 96 -23.37 14.04 -7.36
CA TRP A 96 -22.47 13.29 -8.25
C TRP A 96 -21.55 12.37 -7.45
N THR A 97 -21.02 12.86 -6.32
CA THR A 97 -20.16 12.08 -5.41
C THR A 97 -20.90 10.85 -4.87
N LYS A 98 -22.19 10.98 -4.55
CA LYS A 98 -23.03 9.84 -4.18
C LYS A 98 -23.11 8.78 -5.29
N LYS A 99 -23.30 9.20 -6.55
CA LYS A 99 -23.30 8.26 -7.69
C LYS A 99 -21.94 7.59 -7.88
N LEU A 100 -20.86 8.34 -7.68
CA LEU A 100 -19.49 7.84 -7.77
C LEU A 100 -19.22 6.74 -6.73
N VAL A 101 -19.48 6.98 -5.45
CA VAL A 101 -19.21 6.00 -4.38
C VAL A 101 -20.12 4.77 -4.45
N LEU A 102 -21.27 4.88 -5.11
CA LEU A 102 -22.16 3.76 -5.39
C LEU A 102 -21.79 2.99 -6.68
N GLY A 103 -20.68 3.34 -7.35
CA GLY A 103 -20.21 2.70 -8.59
C GLY A 103 -21.03 3.07 -9.85
N GLN A 104 -21.94 4.02 -9.74
CA GLN A 104 -22.83 4.45 -10.84
C GLN A 104 -22.16 5.48 -11.76
N ALA A 105 -21.16 6.20 -11.27
CA ALA A 105 -20.38 7.16 -12.03
C ALA A 105 -18.89 6.78 -12.08
N LYS A 106 -18.22 7.19 -13.16
CA LYS A 106 -16.79 6.98 -13.37
C LYS A 106 -16.01 8.23 -12.92
N PRO A 107 -14.93 8.09 -12.13
CA PRO A 107 -14.05 9.21 -11.85
C PRO A 107 -13.27 9.60 -13.11
N ASN A 108 -13.07 10.90 -13.33
CA ASN A 108 -12.03 11.36 -14.25
C ASN A 108 -10.65 11.27 -13.56
N ILE A 109 -9.58 11.54 -14.30
CA ILE A 109 -8.20 11.41 -13.79
C ILE A 109 -7.93 12.27 -12.55
N PHE A 110 -8.46 13.50 -12.50
CA PHE A 110 -8.27 14.41 -11.37
C PHE A 110 -9.01 13.93 -10.12
N VAL A 111 -10.25 13.46 -10.30
CA VAL A 111 -11.03 12.86 -9.21
C VAL A 111 -10.37 11.60 -8.71
N GLY A 112 -9.87 10.73 -9.60
CA GLY A 112 -9.14 9.52 -9.23
C GLY A 112 -7.92 9.83 -8.36
N ALA A 113 -7.08 10.77 -8.81
CA ALA A 113 -5.91 11.20 -8.05
C ALA A 113 -6.29 11.81 -6.68
N ALA A 114 -7.35 12.62 -6.62
CA ALA A 114 -7.84 13.20 -5.37
C ALA A 114 -8.36 12.13 -4.39
N LEU A 115 -9.03 11.10 -4.89
CA LEU A 115 -9.47 9.95 -4.08
C LEU A 115 -8.27 9.17 -3.53
N CYS A 116 -7.29 8.83 -4.38
CA CYS A 116 -6.11 8.11 -3.93
C CYS A 116 -5.39 8.88 -2.83
N LYS A 117 -5.21 10.19 -3.00
CA LYS A 117 -4.62 11.06 -1.98
C LYS A 117 -5.47 11.15 -0.70
N HIS A 118 -6.79 11.19 -0.82
CA HIS A 118 -7.68 11.28 0.34
C HIS A 118 -7.62 10.03 1.23
N TYR A 119 -7.55 8.85 0.59
CA TYR A 119 -7.50 7.56 1.28
C TYR A 119 -6.08 7.04 1.54
N ASP A 120 -5.06 7.84 1.21
CA ASP A 120 -3.65 7.50 1.37
C ASP A 120 -3.26 6.17 0.69
N VAL A 121 -3.71 6.00 -0.55
CA VAL A 121 -3.37 4.84 -1.41
C VAL A 121 -2.57 5.30 -2.63
N ASP A 122 -1.83 4.37 -3.22
CA ASP A 122 -1.02 4.62 -4.42
C ASP A 122 -1.86 5.19 -5.57
N SER A 123 -1.26 6.04 -6.40
CA SER A 123 -1.95 6.66 -7.56
C SER A 123 -2.52 5.63 -8.53
N ASP A 124 -1.84 4.49 -8.63
CA ASP A 124 -2.14 3.43 -9.58
C ASP A 124 -3.16 2.44 -9.02
N PHE A 125 -3.56 2.61 -7.74
CA PHE A 125 -4.53 1.76 -7.05
C PHE A 125 -5.82 1.59 -7.84
N LEU A 126 -6.36 2.64 -8.45
CA LEU A 126 -7.62 2.56 -9.19
C LEU A 126 -7.50 1.87 -10.54
N THR A 127 -6.32 1.91 -11.16
CA THR A 127 -6.14 1.57 -12.58
C THR A 127 -5.34 0.30 -12.83
N ASP A 128 -4.56 -0.17 -11.86
CA ASP A 128 -3.72 -1.37 -12.04
C ASP A 128 -4.56 -2.60 -12.32
N PHE A 129 -4.19 -3.41 -13.30
CA PHE A 129 -4.82 -4.72 -13.47
C PHE A 129 -4.52 -5.63 -12.26
N PRO A 130 -5.32 -6.69 -12.01
CA PRO A 130 -5.17 -7.52 -10.81
C PRO A 130 -3.74 -8.00 -10.54
N ASP A 131 -3.05 -8.50 -11.56
CA ASP A 131 -1.66 -8.96 -11.45
C ASP A 131 -0.70 -7.85 -11.04
N ASP A 132 -0.87 -6.65 -11.61
CA ASP A 132 0.02 -5.52 -11.37
C ASP A 132 -0.23 -4.90 -9.99
N ALA A 133 -1.50 -4.85 -9.57
CA ALA A 133 -1.87 -4.41 -8.22
C ALA A 133 -1.24 -5.33 -7.17
N LEU A 134 -1.32 -6.66 -7.34
CA LEU A 134 -0.68 -7.59 -6.42
C LEU A 134 0.85 -7.48 -6.47
N LYS A 135 1.46 -7.40 -7.65
CA LYS A 135 2.92 -7.21 -7.78
C LYS A 135 3.40 -5.95 -7.06
N ARG A 136 2.64 -4.85 -7.12
CA ARG A 136 2.99 -3.60 -6.43
C ARG A 136 3.11 -3.81 -4.92
N GLU A 137 2.16 -4.51 -4.30
CA GLU A 137 2.20 -4.79 -2.86
C GLU A 137 3.25 -5.84 -2.49
N LEU A 138 3.42 -6.88 -3.32
CA LEU A 138 4.47 -7.90 -3.10
C LEU A 138 5.89 -7.32 -3.18
N LYS A 139 6.11 -6.25 -3.95
CA LYS A 139 7.41 -5.56 -3.98
C LYS A 139 7.74 -4.91 -2.64
N LYS A 140 6.75 -4.34 -1.95
CA LYS A 140 6.94 -3.73 -0.62
C LYS A 140 7.35 -4.80 0.39
N ILE A 141 6.61 -5.92 0.40
CA ILE A 141 6.92 -7.08 1.25
C ILE A 141 8.30 -7.67 0.93
N LEU A 142 8.62 -7.84 -0.36
CA LEU A 142 9.91 -8.34 -0.79
C LEU A 142 11.04 -7.42 -0.31
N PHE A 143 10.88 -6.11 -0.48
CA PHE A 143 11.85 -5.12 -0.05
C PHE A 143 12.09 -5.19 1.47
N ASP A 144 11.03 -5.27 2.27
CA ASP A 144 11.13 -5.37 3.73
C ASP A 144 11.88 -6.65 4.16
N LEU A 145 11.58 -7.78 3.52
CA LEU A 145 12.27 -9.04 3.78
C LEU A 145 13.74 -9.02 3.33
N GLU A 146 14.07 -8.37 2.21
CA GLU A 146 15.44 -8.21 1.74
C GLU A 146 16.24 -7.26 2.63
N LEU A 147 15.61 -6.17 3.10
CA LEU A 147 16.20 -5.24 4.04
C LEU A 147 16.50 -5.93 5.38
N GLU A 148 15.62 -6.81 5.85
CA GLU A 148 15.84 -7.56 7.10
C GLU A 148 16.92 -8.65 6.94
N ALA A 149 16.94 -9.34 5.80
CA ALA A 149 17.91 -10.42 5.53
C ALA A 149 19.34 -9.90 5.32
N ASP A 150 19.52 -8.82 4.58
CA ASP A 150 20.82 -8.18 4.38
C ASP A 150 20.68 -6.66 4.20
N PRO A 151 20.63 -5.91 5.31
CA PRO A 151 20.47 -4.46 5.26
C PRO A 151 21.59 -3.77 4.48
N SER A 152 22.81 -4.30 4.56
CA SER A 152 23.99 -3.68 3.95
C SER A 152 23.98 -3.79 2.42
N LYS A 153 23.55 -4.95 1.90
CA LYS A 153 23.40 -5.15 0.46
C LYS A 153 22.23 -4.33 -0.09
N THR A 154 21.08 -4.37 0.56
CA THR A 154 19.87 -3.65 0.11
C THR A 154 20.11 -2.14 0.07
N LEU A 155 20.76 -1.56 1.09
CA LEU A 155 21.12 -0.14 1.11
C LEU A 155 22.21 0.21 0.07
N ALA A 156 23.10 -0.72 -0.26
CA ALA A 156 24.09 -0.53 -1.32
C ALA A 156 23.43 -0.49 -2.71
N GLU A 157 22.49 -1.38 -2.98
CA GLU A 157 21.71 -1.45 -4.23
C GLU A 157 20.82 -0.23 -4.42
N LEU A 158 20.27 0.33 -3.33
CA LEU A 158 19.56 1.61 -3.33
C LEU A 158 20.47 2.84 -3.50
N GLY A 159 21.78 2.66 -3.63
CA GLY A 159 22.75 3.75 -3.81
C GLY A 159 23.04 4.57 -2.55
N VAL A 160 22.49 4.19 -1.38
CA VAL A 160 22.66 4.90 -0.10
C VAL A 160 24.12 4.89 0.38
N ARG A 161 24.92 3.89 -0.03
CA ARG A 161 26.37 3.87 0.19
C ARG A 161 27.12 5.09 -0.36
N HIS A 162 26.60 5.77 -1.39
CA HIS A 162 27.25 6.93 -1.99
C HIS A 162 26.96 8.23 -1.22
N VAL A 163 25.92 8.28 -0.39
CA VAL A 163 25.61 9.42 0.48
C VAL A 163 26.56 9.43 1.69
N SER A 164 26.92 8.25 2.21
CA SER A 164 27.78 8.09 3.39
C SER A 164 29.26 8.45 3.13
N ARG A 165 29.71 8.49 1.87
CA ARG A 165 31.08 8.87 1.50
C ARG A 165 31.36 10.39 1.52
N ARG A 166 30.37 11.22 1.84
CA ARG A 166 30.53 12.69 1.97
C ARG A 166 30.71 13.19 3.40
N THR A 167 30.70 12.32 4.39
CA THR A 167 31.03 12.67 5.78
C THR A 167 32.51 12.44 6.08
N PRO A 168 33.23 13.42 6.66
CA PRO A 168 34.69 13.33 6.90
C PRO A 168 35.08 12.46 8.09
N PHE A 169 34.20 11.60 8.59
CA PHE A 169 34.44 10.73 9.74
C PHE A 169 34.33 9.27 9.30
N GLY A 170 35.29 8.45 9.76
CA GLY A 170 35.56 7.08 9.31
C GLY A 170 34.41 6.08 9.46
N ASP A 171 34.74 4.81 9.18
CA ASP A 171 33.83 3.69 8.89
C ASP A 171 32.47 3.81 9.61
N PRO A 172 31.38 4.07 8.87
CA PRO A 172 30.09 4.34 9.48
C PRO A 172 29.50 3.05 10.04
N ASP A 173 29.10 3.07 11.30
CA ASP A 173 28.27 2.03 11.89
C ASP A 173 26.91 2.01 11.18
N PHE A 174 26.81 1.20 10.12
CA PHE A 174 25.63 1.10 9.26
C PHE A 174 24.37 0.69 10.03
N ASN A 175 24.52 -0.01 11.17
CA ASN A 175 23.39 -0.32 12.05
C ASN A 175 22.86 0.93 12.74
N ALA A 176 23.74 1.84 13.16
CA ALA A 176 23.33 3.12 13.73
C ALA A 176 22.62 4.00 12.69
N LEU A 177 23.08 3.99 11.44
CA LEU A 177 22.46 4.75 10.35
C LEU A 177 21.08 4.18 9.97
N ALA A 178 20.96 2.85 9.86
CA ALA A 178 19.68 2.18 9.58
C ALA A 178 18.67 2.43 10.71
N LYS A 179 19.13 2.40 11.96
CA LYS A 179 18.31 2.72 13.14
C LYS A 179 17.87 4.18 13.15
N MET A 180 18.76 5.11 12.78
CA MET A 180 18.44 6.54 12.67
C MET A 180 17.42 6.83 11.57
N VAL A 181 17.52 6.17 10.41
CA VAL A 181 16.52 6.30 9.32
C VAL A 181 15.17 5.72 9.77
N ALA A 182 15.17 4.56 10.44
CA ALA A 182 13.96 3.98 11.01
C ALA A 182 13.33 4.90 12.07
N ASP A 183 14.13 5.55 12.92
CA ASP A 183 13.66 6.48 13.94
C ASP A 183 13.11 7.79 13.32
N ILE A 184 13.70 8.31 12.24
CA ILE A 184 13.19 9.49 11.51
C ILE A 184 11.82 9.18 10.88
N VAL A 185 11.66 8.00 10.27
CA VAL A 185 10.36 7.56 9.73
C VAL A 185 9.33 7.41 10.87
N LYS A 186 9.76 6.98 12.06
CA LYS A 186 8.91 6.89 13.24
C LYS A 186 8.50 8.26 13.80
N ASP A 187 9.38 9.25 13.71
CA ASP A 187 9.14 10.62 14.16
C ASP A 187 8.22 11.40 13.21
N GLU A 188 8.27 11.12 11.90
CA GLU A 188 7.29 11.64 10.94
C GLU A 188 5.88 11.03 11.12
N LEU A 189 5.77 9.87 11.79
CA LEU A 189 4.51 9.22 12.14
C LEU A 189 3.93 9.66 13.51
N ARG A 190 4.70 10.39 14.35
CA ARG A 190 4.23 10.93 15.64
C ARG A 190 2.96 11.79 15.57
N PRO A 191 2.73 12.64 14.54
CA PRO A 191 1.49 13.41 14.43
C PRO A 191 0.24 12.56 14.25
N VAL A 192 0.40 11.32 13.77
CA VAL A 192 -0.69 10.36 13.52
C VAL A 192 -0.99 9.54 14.77
N THR A 193 0.03 9.11 15.52
CA THR A 193 -0.15 8.45 16.83
C THR A 193 -0.74 9.39 17.88
N ASP A 194 -0.32 10.66 17.92
CA ASP A 194 -0.91 11.69 18.80
C ASP A 194 -2.38 12.00 18.47
N ARG A 195 -2.79 11.80 17.21
CA ARG A 195 -4.18 11.95 16.78
C ARG A 195 -5.02 10.71 17.11
N LEU A 196 -4.43 9.52 17.05
CA LEU A 196 -5.08 8.27 17.44
C LEU A 196 -5.28 8.18 18.96
N GLU A 197 -4.29 8.57 19.77
CA GLU A 197 -4.43 8.59 21.24
C GLU A 197 -5.44 9.64 21.73
N ARG A 198 -5.63 10.75 20.99
CA ARG A 198 -6.67 11.75 21.30
C ARG A 198 -8.09 11.32 20.92
N LEU A 199 -8.25 10.25 20.12
CA LEU A 199 -9.55 9.72 19.72
C LEU A 199 -10.01 8.54 20.59
N GLU A 200 -9.16 8.03 21.50
CA GLU A 200 -9.46 6.89 22.36
C GLU A 200 -9.83 7.25 23.82
N LEU A 201 -10.28 8.48 24.09
CA LEU A 201 -10.96 8.81 25.35
C LEU A 201 -12.37 9.37 25.08
N PRO A 202 -13.40 8.65 25.56
CA PRO A 202 -14.07 9.17 26.73
C PRO A 202 -13.97 8.15 27.86
N GLU A 203 -13.16 8.47 28.86
CA GLU A 203 -13.44 8.02 30.22
C GLU A 203 -14.88 8.44 30.54
N GLY A 204 -15.70 7.44 30.87
CA GLY A 204 -16.99 7.67 31.48
C GLY A 204 -16.80 8.43 32.78
N ASP A 205 -17.51 9.53 32.90
CA ASP A 205 -17.96 10.06 34.18
C ASP A 205 -19.19 10.94 33.95
N ARG A 206 -20.37 10.31 34.05
CA ARG A 206 -21.62 10.78 34.69
C ARG A 206 -22.77 9.81 34.43
#